data_AF-A0AAP2MIU3-F1
#
_entry.id   AF-A0AAP2MIU3-F1
#
_cell.length_a   1.000
_cell.length_b   1.000
_cell.length_c   1.000
_cell.angle_alpha   90.00
_cell.angle_beta   90.00
_cell.angle_gamma   90.00
#
_symmetry.space_group_name_H-M   'P 1'
#
loop_
_entity.id
_entity.type
_entity.pdbx_description
1 polymer ?
#
loop_
_entity_poly.entity_id
_entity_poly.type
_entity_poly.pdbx_seq_one_letter_code
_entity_poly.pdbx_strand_id
1 'polypeptide(L)'
;MNAYVGELFLVLASIGLSNPLLKFLLGEAKAAEPATQSPLGYLLESRLGIIGVIALVIWLMVKVYVRRENLEKRCSLITSFISQSGQIELSVRSALSGPDPMPALNDVKLKLDDLVARNVAEGVFTQGVFAQYRGEADALCDSLVQDFSDYWAPPPPDDQRPGHRRPPQDSGDQP
;
A
#
# COMPACT_ATOMS: atom_id res chain seq x y z
N MET A 1 9.01 17.97 10.63
CA MET A 1 10.28 18.07 9.89
C MET A 1 11.53 17.72 10.71
N ASN A 2 11.45 17.53 12.04
CA ASN A 2 12.62 17.33 12.92
C ASN A 2 13.02 15.85 13.19
N ALA A 3 12.18 14.88 12.81
CA ALA A 3 12.46 13.45 13.06
C ALA A 3 13.58 12.88 12.16
N TYR A 4 13.75 13.44 10.95
CA TYR A 4 14.72 12.95 9.97
C TYR A 4 16.18 13.29 10.31
N VAL A 5 16.41 14.34 11.10
CA VAL A 5 17.76 14.69 11.57
C VAL A 5 18.21 13.67 12.62
N GLY A 6 17.31 13.24 13.50
CA GLY A 6 17.59 12.23 14.52
C GLY A 6 17.99 10.86 13.93
N GLU A 7 17.29 10.40 12.89
CA GLU A 7 17.66 9.15 12.20
C GLU A 7 18.99 9.27 11.44
N LEU A 8 19.29 10.43 10.84
CA LEU A 8 20.58 10.65 10.20
C LEU A 8 21.74 10.58 11.21
N PHE A 9 21.54 11.15 12.40
CA PHE A 9 22.50 11.08 13.51
C PHE A 9 22.65 9.66 14.08
N LEU A 10 21.57 8.88 14.15
CA LEU A 10 21.60 7.51 14.66
C LEU A 10 22.29 6.55 13.66
N VAL A 11 22.12 6.79 12.35
CA VAL A 11 22.84 6.10 11.29
C VAL A 11 24.32 6.49 11.28
N LEU A 12 24.66 7.76 11.52
CA LEU A 12 26.05 8.20 11.68
C LEU A 12 26.69 7.63 12.96
N ALA A 13 25.94 7.53 14.05
CA ALA A 13 26.41 6.96 15.31
C ALA A 13 26.64 5.44 15.23
N SER A 14 25.80 4.71 14.48
CA SER A 14 25.95 3.25 14.28
C SER A 14 27.07 2.86 13.31
N ILE A 15 27.57 3.79 12.50
CA ILE A 15 28.75 3.60 11.62
C ILE A 15 30.08 3.91 12.36
N GLY A 16 30.03 4.26 13.66
CA GLY A 16 31.24 4.58 14.43
C GLY A 16 31.85 5.96 14.11
N LEU A 17 31.08 6.83 13.43
CA LEU A 17 31.46 8.21 13.12
C LEU A 17 31.19 9.19 14.28
N SER A 18 30.69 8.73 15.43
CA SER A 18 30.31 9.60 16.54
C SER A 18 31.50 10.33 17.19
N ASN A 19 32.72 9.78 17.16
CA ASN A 19 33.83 10.36 17.91
C ASN A 19 34.53 11.56 17.24
N PRO A 20 34.81 11.60 15.91
CA PRO A 20 35.51 12.74 15.31
C PRO A 20 34.61 13.96 15.03
N LEU A 21 33.33 13.76 14.73
CA LEU A 21 32.40 14.88 14.47
C LEU A 21 32.02 15.62 15.76
N LEU A 22 31.87 14.91 16.89
CA LEU A 22 31.68 15.55 18.19
C LEU A 22 32.92 16.35 18.61
N LYS A 23 34.14 15.85 18.37
CA LYS A 23 35.38 16.61 18.64
C LYS A 23 35.52 17.86 17.78
N PHE A 24 35.05 17.83 16.53
CA PHE A 24 35.08 18.99 15.63
C PHE A 24 34.02 20.05 15.98
N LEU A 25 32.86 19.63 16.51
CA LEU A 25 31.78 20.53 16.95
C LEU A 25 31.92 21.03 18.40
N LEU A 26 32.55 20.28 19.31
CA LEU A 26 32.76 20.70 20.70
C LEU A 26 33.97 21.62 20.92
N GLY A 27 34.82 21.85 19.91
CA GLY A 27 35.89 22.85 20.00
C GLY A 27 36.94 22.59 21.09
N GLU A 28 37.04 21.39 21.65
CA GLU A 28 38.12 21.05 22.58
C GLU A 28 39.38 20.61 21.83
N ALA A 29 40.11 21.62 21.37
CA ALA A 29 41.54 21.52 21.14
C ALA A 29 42.24 21.34 22.51
N LYS A 30 42.34 20.11 23.00
CA LYS A 30 43.35 19.76 24.01
C LYS A 30 44.08 18.48 23.63
N ALA A 31 45.37 18.66 23.35
CA ALA A 31 46.33 17.64 23.05
C ALA A 31 46.48 16.65 24.23
N ALA A 32 46.35 15.35 23.94
CA ALA A 32 46.86 14.25 24.76
C ALA A 32 47.02 12.98 23.91
N GLU A 33 48.27 12.75 23.48
CA GLU A 33 48.98 11.48 23.27
C GLU A 33 48.47 10.36 22.31
N PRO A 34 49.41 9.55 21.75
CA PRO A 34 49.25 8.90 20.45
C PRO A 34 48.73 7.46 20.54
N ALA A 35 48.35 6.93 19.38
CA ALA A 35 48.06 5.52 19.10
C ALA A 35 46.73 4.96 19.63
N THR A 36 45.64 5.48 19.07
CA THR A 36 44.70 4.54 18.44
C THR A 36 44.46 5.07 17.04
N GLN A 37 45.14 4.44 16.08
CA GLN A 37 44.94 4.72 14.66
C GLN A 37 43.49 4.40 14.34
N SER A 38 42.63 5.42 14.40
CA SER A 38 41.27 5.32 13.93
C SER A 38 41.36 4.81 12.48
N PRO A 39 40.70 3.69 12.13
CA PRO A 39 40.75 3.14 10.77
C PRO A 39 40.26 4.17 9.73
N LEU A 40 39.52 5.18 10.17
CA LEU A 40 39.06 6.31 9.37
C LEU A 40 40.19 7.30 9.03
N GLY A 41 41.18 7.47 9.90
CA GLY A 41 42.35 8.33 9.65
C GLY A 41 43.21 7.82 8.49
N TYR A 42 43.44 6.50 8.43
CA TYR A 42 44.15 5.85 7.32
C TYR A 42 43.39 5.92 5.99
N LEU A 43 42.05 5.85 6.04
CA LEU A 43 41.21 6.01 4.85
C LEU A 43 41.20 7.46 4.34
N LEU A 44 41.28 8.45 5.23
CA LEU A 44 41.33 9.87 4.86
C LEU A 44 42.71 10.33 4.37
N GLU A 45 43.81 9.71 4.82
CA GLU A 45 45.16 10.00 4.30
C GLU A 45 45.42 9.42 2.90
N SER A 46 44.78 8.30 2.59
CA SER A 46 44.87 7.69 1.27
C SER A 46 43.90 8.35 0.30
N ARG A 47 44.40 8.86 -0.84
CA ARG A 47 43.54 9.40 -1.93
C ARG A 47 42.45 8.42 -2.36
N LEU A 48 42.72 7.11 -2.27
CA LEU A 48 41.76 6.04 -2.57
C LEU A 48 40.65 5.93 -1.52
N GLY A 49 40.95 6.17 -0.25
CA GLY A 49 39.93 6.13 0.81
C GLY A 49 39.03 7.36 0.80
N ILE A 50 39.55 8.55 0.43
CA ILE A 50 38.72 9.73 0.14
C ILE A 50 37.71 9.43 -0.98
N ILE A 51 38.18 8.82 -2.08
CA ILE A 51 37.30 8.42 -3.20
C ILE A 51 36.25 7.41 -2.73
N GLY A 52 36.62 6.44 -1.89
CA GLY A 52 35.70 5.46 -1.31
C GLY A 52 34.60 6.09 -0.45
N VAL A 53 34.96 7.08 0.38
CA VAL A 53 34.00 7.83 1.20
C VAL A 53 33.04 8.63 0.31
N ILE A 54 33.54 9.30 -0.73
CA ILE A 54 32.69 10.04 -1.68
C ILE A 54 31.72 9.08 -2.38
N ALA A 55 32.20 7.91 -2.84
CA ALA A 55 31.35 6.91 -3.48
C ALA A 55 30.25 6.39 -2.53
N LEU A 56 30.57 6.19 -1.25
CA LEU A 56 29.60 5.77 -0.23
C LEU A 56 28.54 6.85 0.00
N VAL A 57 28.91 8.12 0.07
CA VAL A 57 27.97 9.24 0.19
C VAL A 57 27.06 9.33 -1.02
N ILE A 58 27.61 9.20 -2.24
CA ILE A 58 26.82 9.17 -3.48
C ILE A 58 25.84 7.98 -3.46
N TRP A 59 26.30 6.79 -3.09
CA TRP A 59 25.44 5.61 -2.99
C TRP A 59 24.29 5.82 -1.99
N LEU A 60 24.58 6.44 -0.85
CA LEU A 60 23.58 6.72 0.18
C LEU A 60 22.55 7.76 -0.31
N MET A 61 23.02 8.81 -0.99
CA MET A 61 22.16 9.80 -1.67
C MET A 61 21.24 9.13 -2.70
N VAL A 62 21.78 8.27 -3.56
CA VAL A 62 20.99 7.51 -4.54
C VAL A 62 19.95 6.63 -3.85
N LYS A 63 20.33 5.91 -2.79
CA LYS A 63 19.41 5.04 -2.04
C LYS A 63 18.28 5.82 -1.38
N VAL A 64 18.56 7.01 -0.84
CA VAL A 64 17.55 7.90 -0.26
C VAL A 64 16.63 8.46 -1.35
N TYR A 65 17.18 8.86 -2.49
CA TYR A 65 16.41 9.37 -3.62
C TYR A 65 15.42 8.32 -4.16
N VAL A 66 15.90 7.09 -4.42
CA VAL A 66 15.05 5.97 -4.87
C VAL A 66 13.97 5.62 -3.83
N ARG A 67 14.27 5.72 -2.53
CA ARG A 67 13.25 5.53 -1.49
C ARG A 67 12.18 6.62 -1.52
N ARG A 68 12.56 7.88 -1.74
CA ARG A 68 11.61 9.00 -1.85
C ARG A 68 10.69 8.87 -3.05
N GLU A 69 11.23 8.56 -4.22
CA GLU A 69 10.41 8.34 -5.41
C GLU A 69 9.41 7.20 -5.23
N ASN A 70 9.84 6.10 -4.60
CA ASN A 70 8.94 4.98 -4.30
C ASN A 70 7.84 5.35 -3.31
N LEU A 71 8.12 6.22 -2.34
CA LEU A 71 7.11 6.73 -1.41
C LEU A 71 6.13 7.66 -2.12
N GLU A 72 6.60 8.58 -2.96
CA GLU A 72 5.75 9.48 -3.74
C GLU A 72 4.82 8.72 -4.68
N LYS A 73 5.35 7.71 -5.38
CA LYS A 73 4.56 6.80 -6.22
C LYS A 73 3.50 6.05 -5.40
N ARG A 74 3.86 5.52 -4.22
CA ARG A 74 2.88 4.83 -3.36
C ARG A 74 1.80 5.77 -2.82
N CYS A 75 2.18 6.98 -2.41
CA CYS A 75 1.23 7.99 -1.94
C CYS A 75 0.25 8.40 -3.06
N SER A 76 0.74 8.60 -4.29
CA SER A 76 -0.13 8.94 -5.42
C SER A 76 -1.07 7.80 -5.78
N LEU A 77 -0.59 6.54 -5.74
CA LEU A 77 -1.41 5.36 -5.95
C LEU A 77 -2.51 5.19 -4.90
N ILE A 78 -2.19 5.34 -3.61
CA ILE A 78 -3.19 5.29 -2.53
C ILE A 78 -4.23 6.40 -2.71
N THR A 79 -3.79 7.61 -3.04
CA THR A 79 -4.71 8.75 -3.27
C THR A 79 -5.64 8.47 -4.44
N SER A 80 -5.11 7.88 -5.51
CA SER A 80 -5.91 7.47 -6.67
C SER A 80 -6.91 6.38 -6.31
N PHE A 81 -6.49 5.38 -5.52
CA PHE A 81 -7.37 4.32 -5.05
C PHE A 81 -8.53 4.88 -4.20
N ILE A 82 -8.26 5.80 -3.26
CA ILE A 82 -9.28 6.43 -2.43
C ILE A 82 -10.30 7.21 -3.28
N SER A 83 -9.82 7.92 -4.30
CA SER A 83 -10.71 8.65 -5.21
C SER A 83 -11.59 7.69 -6.03
N GLN A 84 -11.01 6.60 -6.53
CA GLN A 84 -11.73 5.60 -7.32
C GLN A 84 -12.71 4.78 -6.47
N SER A 85 -12.36 4.46 -5.23
CA SER A 85 -13.26 3.75 -4.30
C SER A 85 -14.49 4.60 -3.97
N GLY A 86 -14.33 5.92 -3.81
CA GLY A 86 -15.47 6.82 -3.60
C GLY A 86 -16.41 6.87 -4.81
N GLN A 87 -15.87 6.82 -6.04
CA GLN A 87 -16.69 6.75 -7.26
C GLN A 87 -17.44 5.41 -7.37
N ILE A 88 -16.80 4.32 -6.96
CA ILE A 88 -17.44 3.00 -6.89
C ILE A 88 -18.57 3.02 -5.86
N GLU A 89 -18.36 3.58 -4.67
CA GLU A 89 -19.42 3.69 -3.65
C GLU A 89 -20.64 4.45 -4.17
N LEU A 90 -20.43 5.59 -4.84
CA LEU A 90 -21.52 6.35 -5.48
C LEU A 90 -22.22 5.51 -6.56
N SER A 91 -21.47 4.73 -7.34
CA SER A 91 -22.02 3.84 -8.36
C SER A 91 -22.86 2.72 -7.74
N VAL A 92 -22.43 2.14 -6.61
CA VAL A 92 -23.20 1.15 -5.84
C VAL A 92 -24.51 1.76 -5.36
N ARG A 93 -24.47 2.93 -4.70
CA ARG A 93 -25.68 3.60 -4.20
C ARG A 93 -26.65 3.94 -5.34
N SER A 94 -26.12 4.42 -6.47
CA SER A 94 -26.93 4.68 -7.66
C SER A 94 -27.55 3.40 -8.22
N ALA A 95 -26.81 2.29 -8.26
CA ALA A 95 -27.32 1.00 -8.73
C ALA A 95 -28.43 0.45 -7.82
N LEU A 96 -28.26 0.56 -6.50
CA LEU A 96 -29.22 0.07 -5.50
C LEU A 96 -30.53 0.86 -5.49
N SER A 97 -30.53 2.11 -5.98
CA SER A 97 -31.76 2.91 -6.10
C SER A 97 -32.70 2.46 -7.23
N GLY A 98 -32.24 1.58 -8.12
CA GLY A 98 -33.03 1.04 -9.23
C GLY A 98 -33.98 -0.09 -8.80
N PRO A 99 -35.05 -0.35 -9.56
CA PRO A 99 -35.99 -1.43 -9.28
C PRO A 99 -35.40 -2.84 -9.50
N ASP A 100 -34.40 -2.98 -10.38
CA ASP A 100 -33.62 -4.21 -10.55
C ASP A 100 -32.11 -3.88 -10.43
N PRO A 101 -31.53 -3.97 -9.21
CA PRO A 101 -30.17 -3.51 -8.96
C PRO A 101 -29.11 -4.54 -9.41
N MET A 102 -29.48 -5.81 -9.62
CA MET A 102 -28.52 -6.91 -9.82
C MET A 102 -27.63 -6.79 -11.05
N PRO A 103 -28.13 -6.38 -12.24
CA PRO A 103 -27.28 -6.18 -13.41
C PRO A 103 -26.22 -5.09 -13.17
N ALA A 104 -26.64 -3.97 -12.59
CA ALA A 104 -25.75 -2.84 -12.29
C ALA A 104 -24.72 -3.18 -11.20
N LEU A 105 -25.13 -3.95 -10.18
CA LEU A 105 -24.23 -4.49 -9.15
C LEU A 105 -23.14 -5.39 -9.75
N ASN A 106 -23.48 -6.23 -10.73
CA ASN A 106 -22.50 -7.08 -11.41
C ASN A 106 -21.47 -6.25 -12.19
N ASP A 107 -21.90 -5.20 -12.89
CA ASP A 107 -20.98 -4.29 -13.58
C ASP A 107 -20.06 -3.55 -12.62
N VAL A 108 -20.59 -3.12 -11.47
CA VAL A 108 -19.79 -2.46 -10.43
C VAL A 108 -18.80 -3.43 -9.80
N LYS A 109 -19.21 -4.69 -9.57
CA LYS A 109 -18.32 -5.75 -9.09
C LYS A 109 -17.15 -5.98 -10.02
N LEU A 110 -17.39 -6.09 -11.33
CA LEU A 110 -16.31 -6.27 -12.32
C LEU A 110 -15.29 -5.12 -12.28
N LYS A 111 -15.77 -3.87 -12.15
CA LYS A 111 -14.90 -2.70 -12.02
C LYS A 111 -14.11 -2.70 -10.72
N LEU A 112 -14.73 -3.13 -9.62
CA LEU A 112 -14.07 -3.24 -8.32
C LEU A 112 -12.99 -4.33 -8.34
N ASP A 113 -13.29 -5.49 -8.92
CA ASP A 113 -12.34 -6.60 -9.06
C ASP A 113 -11.11 -6.18 -9.88
N ASP A 114 -11.31 -5.45 -10.99
CA ASP A 114 -10.21 -4.91 -11.81
C ASP A 114 -9.37 -3.87 -11.04
N LEU A 115 -10.03 -2.96 -10.31
CA LEU A 115 -9.34 -1.98 -9.47
C LEU A 115 -8.48 -2.65 -8.39
N VAL A 116 -9.04 -3.64 -7.70
CA VAL A 116 -8.32 -4.38 -6.65
C VAL A 116 -7.16 -5.16 -7.26
N ALA A 117 -7.38 -5.88 -8.37
CA ALA A 117 -6.34 -6.63 -9.04
C ALA A 117 -5.17 -5.73 -9.47
N ARG A 118 -5.46 -4.55 -10.03
CA ARG A 118 -4.45 -3.56 -10.40
C ARG A 118 -3.66 -3.06 -9.20
N ASN A 119 -4.33 -2.70 -8.11
CA ASN A 119 -3.65 -2.18 -6.91
C ASN A 119 -2.81 -3.25 -6.19
N VAL A 120 -3.21 -4.53 -6.27
CA VAL A 120 -2.39 -5.66 -5.81
C VAL A 120 -1.17 -5.84 -6.71
N ALA A 121 -1.34 -5.76 -8.04
CA ALA A 121 -0.23 -5.87 -9.00
C ALA A 121 0.80 -4.73 -8.87
N GLU A 122 0.34 -3.51 -8.58
CA GLU A 122 1.18 -2.33 -8.34
C GLU A 122 1.81 -2.32 -6.92
N GLY A 123 1.50 -3.32 -6.08
CA GLY A 123 2.10 -3.49 -4.76
C GLY A 123 1.62 -2.47 -3.72
N VAL A 124 0.43 -1.88 -3.94
CA VAL A 124 -0.23 -0.99 -2.98
C VAL A 124 -0.80 -1.80 -1.81
N PHE A 125 -1.42 -2.94 -2.13
CA PHE A 125 -1.96 -3.89 -1.15
C PHE A 125 -1.22 -5.23 -1.23
N THR A 126 -0.97 -5.83 -0.08
CA THR A 126 -0.57 -7.24 0.01
C THR A 126 -1.80 -8.14 -0.14
N GLN A 127 -1.63 -9.30 -0.79
CA GLN A 127 -2.70 -10.30 -0.85
C GLN A 127 -3.15 -10.66 0.57
N GLY A 128 -4.47 -10.62 0.81
CA GLY A 128 -5.07 -10.94 2.11
C GLY A 128 -5.36 -9.72 3.01
N VAL A 129 -4.94 -8.51 2.66
CA VAL A 129 -5.28 -7.28 3.42
C VAL A 129 -6.80 -7.10 3.57
N PHE A 130 -7.60 -7.57 2.62
CA PHE A 130 -9.06 -7.44 2.69
C PHE A 130 -9.74 -8.47 3.61
N ALA A 131 -9.04 -9.54 4.03
CA ALA A 131 -9.63 -10.55 4.92
C ALA A 131 -9.92 -9.98 6.31
N GLN A 132 -9.10 -9.03 6.78
CA GLN A 132 -9.29 -8.39 8.09
C GLN A 132 -10.47 -7.41 8.12
N TYR A 133 -10.92 -6.93 6.95
CA TYR A 133 -12.04 -5.97 6.82
C TYR A 133 -13.35 -6.64 6.41
N ARG A 134 -13.40 -7.99 6.35
CA ARG A 134 -14.60 -8.71 5.91
C ARG A 134 -15.82 -8.39 6.78
N GLY A 135 -15.65 -8.30 8.10
CA GLY A 135 -16.76 -7.97 9.00
C GLY A 135 -17.31 -6.55 8.80
N GLU A 136 -16.45 -5.59 8.46
CA GLU A 136 -16.90 -4.22 8.12
C GLU A 136 -17.63 -4.19 6.77
N ALA A 137 -17.16 -4.98 5.80
CA ALA A 137 -17.83 -5.14 4.51
C ALA A 137 -19.21 -5.78 4.67
N ASP A 138 -19.34 -6.82 5.50
CA ASP A 138 -20.61 -7.49 5.79
C ASP A 138 -21.59 -6.52 6.47
N ALA A 139 -21.13 -5.76 7.47
CA ALA A 139 -21.95 -4.74 8.13
C ALA A 139 -22.41 -3.63 7.17
N LEU A 140 -21.54 -3.21 6.25
CA LEU A 140 -21.89 -2.23 5.22
C LEU A 140 -22.94 -2.82 4.25
N CYS A 141 -22.78 -4.07 3.82
CA CYS A 141 -23.75 -4.77 3.00
C CYS A 141 -25.11 -4.85 3.69
N ASP A 142 -25.15 -5.23 4.97
CA ASP A 142 -26.39 -5.29 5.75
C ASP A 142 -27.07 -3.92 5.83
N SER A 143 -26.31 -2.86 6.06
CA SER A 143 -26.85 -1.49 6.08
C SER A 143 -27.44 -1.07 4.73
N LEU A 144 -26.76 -1.39 3.62
CA LEU A 144 -27.23 -1.08 2.28
C LEU A 144 -28.47 -1.89 1.89
N VAL A 145 -28.56 -3.14 2.33
CA VAL A 145 -29.77 -3.94 2.14
C VAL A 145 -30.92 -3.32 2.92
N GLN A 146 -30.71 -2.94 4.17
CA GLN A 146 -31.74 -2.33 5.01
C GLN A 146 -32.25 -1.00 4.44
N ASP A 147 -31.37 -0.18 3.85
CA ASP A 147 -31.73 1.13 3.31
C ASP A 147 -32.50 1.05 1.98
N PHE A 148 -32.27 0.00 1.18
CA PHE A 148 -32.75 -0.05 -0.21
C PHE A 148 -33.68 -1.22 -0.53
N SER A 149 -33.79 -2.24 0.33
CA SER A 149 -34.56 -3.47 0.04
C SER A 149 -36.02 -3.22 -0.29
N ASP A 150 -36.61 -2.18 0.30
CA ASP A 150 -38.02 -1.84 0.13
C ASP A 150 -38.35 -1.34 -1.28
N TYR A 151 -37.34 -0.92 -2.04
CA TYR A 151 -37.49 -0.38 -3.40
C TYR A 151 -37.23 -1.44 -4.49
N TRP A 152 -36.80 -2.63 -4.12
CA TRP A 152 -36.43 -3.67 -5.09
C TRP A 152 -37.65 -4.46 -5.55
N ALA A 153 -37.70 -4.72 -6.85
CA ALA A 153 -38.67 -5.65 -7.40
C ALA A 153 -38.40 -7.06 -6.85
N PRO A 154 -39.45 -7.85 -6.59
CA PRO A 154 -39.27 -9.24 -6.18
C PRO A 154 -38.47 -9.99 -7.25
N PRO A 155 -37.59 -10.92 -6.85
CA PRO A 155 -36.78 -11.67 -7.80
C PRO A 155 -37.69 -12.41 -8.79
N PRO A 156 -37.32 -12.48 -10.08
CA PRO A 156 -38.10 -13.22 -11.06
C PRO A 156 -38.23 -14.70 -10.64
N PRO A 157 -39.37 -15.35 -10.90
CA PRO A 157 -39.57 -16.76 -10.59
C PRO A 157 -38.44 -17.63 -11.18
N ASP A 158 -38.04 -18.69 -10.48
CA ASP A 158 -36.88 -19.53 -10.86
C ASP A 158 -36.96 -20.09 -12.29
N ASP A 159 -38.16 -20.26 -12.85
CA ASP A 159 -38.38 -20.72 -14.23
C ASP A 159 -37.95 -19.70 -15.31
N GLN A 160 -37.74 -18.44 -14.93
CA GLN A 160 -37.33 -17.35 -15.83
C GLN A 160 -35.89 -16.87 -15.59
N ARG A 161 -35.16 -17.48 -14.63
CA ARG A 161 -33.77 -17.11 -14.35
C ARG A 161 -32.85 -17.52 -15.52
N PRO A 162 -32.14 -16.59 -16.17
CA PRO A 162 -31.19 -16.94 -17.22
C PRO A 162 -30.07 -17.79 -16.60
N GLY A 163 -29.99 -19.07 -16.99
CA GLY A 163 -28.96 -20.00 -16.52
C GLY A 163 -29.45 -21.07 -15.53
N HIS A 164 -30.68 -20.97 -15.02
CA HIS A 164 -31.29 -22.05 -14.21
C HIS A 164 -32.13 -22.98 -15.12
N ARG A 165 -31.49 -23.66 -16.08
CA ARG A 165 -32.15 -24.81 -16.70
C ARG A 165 -32.23 -25.89 -15.62
N ARG A 166 -33.41 -26.14 -15.06
CA ARG A 166 -33.65 -27.41 -14.36
C ARG A 166 -33.16 -28.54 -15.28
N PRO A 167 -32.29 -29.45 -14.81
CA PRO A 167 -32.02 -30.65 -15.57
C PRO A 167 -33.38 -31.32 -15.84
N PRO A 168 -33.60 -31.86 -17.05
CA PRO A 168 -34.86 -32.52 -17.39
C PRO A 168 -35.15 -33.53 -16.28
N GLN A 169 -36.25 -33.30 -15.57
CA GLN A 169 -36.76 -34.23 -14.59
C GLN A 169 -37.16 -35.44 -15.40
N ASP A 170 -36.30 -36.47 -15.38
CA ASP A 170 -36.55 -37.74 -16.03
C ASP A 170 -37.75 -38.35 -15.31
N SER A 171 -38.95 -38.02 -15.82
CA SER A 171 -40.21 -38.63 -15.43
C SER A 171 -40.12 -40.08 -15.88
N GLY A 172 -39.47 -40.89 -15.05
CA GLY A 172 -39.58 -42.33 -15.07
C GLY A 172 -41.03 -42.69 -14.74
N ASP A 173 -41.89 -42.62 -15.76
CA ASP A 173 -43.06 -43.47 -15.84
C ASP A 173 -42.53 -44.90 -15.91
N GLN A 174 -42.36 -45.49 -14.73
CA GLN A 174 -42.15 -46.93 -14.59
C GLN A 174 -43.53 -47.61 -14.63
N PRO A 175 -43.74 -48.56 -15.56
CA PRO A 175 -44.99 -49.29 -15.72
C PRO A 175 -45.29 -50.26 -14.56
#